data_AF-A0A1I7N2H5-F1
#
_entry.id   AF-A0A1I7N2H5-F1
#
_cell.length_a   1.000
_cell.length_b   1.000
_cell.length_c   1.000
_cell.angle_alpha   90.00
_cell.angle_beta   90.00
_cell.angle_gamma   90.00
#
_symmetry.space_group_name_H-M   'P 1'
#
loop_
_entity.id
_entity.type
_entity.pdbx_description
1 polymer ?
#
loop_
_entity_poly.entity_id
_entity_poly.type
_entity_poly.pdbx_seq_one_letter_code
_entity_poly.pdbx_strand_id
1 'polypeptide(L)'
;MTSPNTTIAPNPQFRRDGWIDLCGEWGFAHDDADQGIKESWWNKTDAFDRRITVPYPPESKLSGLRETGFHPVIWYRRTFPAPTLAPGEKLLLNFGAVDYAATVWLNGHCVGSHEGGHVPFSLDVTHALIEGDQVLVVRAEDQPEDVRIPRGKQDWLEAPHAIWYHRTSGIWQPVWLSVVPDLHLTDIHFVPDLANYRVRCEVRLNTVPTEPVALTIKLTAHAKLLAQQTVVMAESEMRIDIAVPQLENGVHRDYLLWTPERPNLIDAEIVFDGAKQDKVASYLGLRSVGVGAQRFLLNGLPYYLRMVLGQNYWPESHLAAPSPEALKREVELIKEMGFNGVRIHQKIEDPRFLYWCDVLGLIVWEEMPSAYGFSNSAIERLSKEWMAAIRRDKSHPCIVAWVPLNESWGVSQIADRPDQAHYASALYHLTKALDPSRPAISNDGWELVESDIWSVHDYAPDGAGLASRFHETADLKAMLEGMGPARRRIVLDGRDLGDKPIMLTEFGGLSYLPKQGEKWHGYSTVDDPKDFEARLRDIFSAIAAMPHVAGYCYTQVTDTEQEVNGLLTEGRTPKLPFETLRDITTMPAASLPHEQIDNARRKARAAAEDAEPID
;
A
#
# COMPACT_ATOMS: atom_id res chain seq x y z
N MET A 1 -22.22 4.24 10.08
CA MET A 1 -21.70 5.55 9.63
C MET A 1 -21.11 6.25 10.84
N THR A 2 -19.79 6.24 10.97
CA THR A 2 -19.08 7.06 11.96
C THR A 2 -19.14 8.53 11.53
N SER A 3 -19.35 9.42 12.50
CA SER A 3 -19.49 10.86 12.32
C SER A 3 -18.30 11.46 11.56
N PRO A 4 -18.49 12.51 10.71
CA PRO A 4 -17.41 13.15 9.95
C PRO A 4 -16.32 13.87 10.78
N ASN A 5 -16.38 13.82 12.12
CA ASN A 5 -15.51 14.58 13.03
C ASN A 5 -14.62 13.72 13.94
N THR A 6 -14.45 12.42 13.67
CA THR A 6 -13.48 11.58 14.40
C THR A 6 -12.20 11.42 13.58
N THR A 7 -11.08 11.93 14.10
CA THR A 7 -9.73 11.65 13.60
C THR A 7 -9.56 10.14 13.39
N ILE A 8 -9.24 9.72 12.17
CA ILE A 8 -9.04 8.32 11.83
C ILE A 8 -7.81 7.82 12.59
N ALA A 9 -7.97 6.71 13.32
CA ALA A 9 -6.87 6.09 14.04
C ALA A 9 -5.72 5.71 13.09
N PRO A 10 -4.44 5.76 13.52
CA PRO A 10 -3.30 5.43 12.67
C PRO A 10 -3.38 4.04 12.01
N ASN A 11 -4.00 3.05 12.67
CA ASN A 11 -4.34 1.76 12.08
C ASN A 11 -5.87 1.52 12.11
N PRO A 12 -6.59 1.82 11.01
CA PRO A 12 -8.04 1.67 10.96
C PRO A 12 -8.56 0.23 11.03
N GLN A 13 -7.76 -0.77 10.65
CA GLN A 13 -8.14 -2.20 10.73
C GLN A 13 -7.95 -2.79 12.12
N PHE A 14 -7.27 -2.09 13.02
CA PHE A 14 -6.99 -2.57 14.37
C PHE A 14 -7.11 -1.41 15.36
N ARG A 15 -8.36 -0.98 15.60
CA ARG A 15 -8.64 0.24 16.36
C ARG A 15 -9.00 -0.07 17.81
N ARG A 16 -8.29 0.59 18.72
CA ARG A 16 -8.72 0.79 20.11
C ARG A 16 -9.12 2.24 20.32
N ASP A 17 -10.07 2.47 21.22
CA ASP A 17 -10.43 3.82 21.65
C ASP A 17 -9.33 4.38 22.57
N GLY A 18 -9.18 5.71 22.60
CA GLY A 18 -8.29 6.37 23.56
C GLY A 18 -6.78 6.31 23.25
N TRP A 19 -6.39 6.08 21.99
CA TRP A 19 -5.01 6.29 21.56
C TRP A 19 -4.60 7.77 21.72
N ILE A 20 -3.32 8.02 21.99
CA ILE A 20 -2.79 9.36 22.24
C ILE A 20 -1.77 9.72 21.18
N ASP A 21 -2.01 10.80 20.45
CA ASP A 21 -1.12 11.27 19.40
C ASP A 21 0.21 11.82 19.95
N LEU A 22 1.33 11.33 19.41
CA LEU A 22 2.67 11.85 19.66
C LEU A 22 3.29 12.53 18.43
N CYS A 23 2.51 12.88 17.41
CA CYS A 23 2.93 13.76 16.32
C CYS A 23 2.98 15.24 16.76
N GLY A 24 3.57 16.09 15.93
CA GLY A 24 3.80 17.52 16.21
C GLY A 24 5.28 17.86 16.40
N GLU A 25 5.59 18.95 17.11
CA GLU A 25 6.96 19.43 17.27
C GLU A 25 7.78 18.58 18.25
N TRP A 26 8.98 18.19 17.84
CA TRP A 26 9.99 17.48 18.62
C TRP A 26 11.30 18.27 18.62
N GLY A 27 12.15 18.06 19.62
CA GLY A 27 13.58 18.42 19.56
C GLY A 27 14.31 17.50 18.58
N PHE A 28 15.33 18.02 17.91
CA PHE A 28 16.01 17.33 16.81
C PHE A 28 17.50 17.65 16.78
N ALA A 29 18.31 16.68 16.33
CA ALA A 29 19.75 16.82 16.12
C ALA A 29 20.27 15.87 15.04
N HIS A 30 21.30 16.30 14.30
CA HIS A 30 22.10 15.42 13.44
C HIS A 30 23.29 14.88 14.23
N ASP A 31 23.71 13.66 13.92
CA ASP A 31 24.86 13.00 14.54
C ASP A 31 25.77 12.40 13.46
N ASP A 32 26.24 13.24 12.54
CA ASP A 32 27.05 12.83 11.39
C ASP A 32 28.36 12.12 11.77
N ALA A 33 28.84 12.33 13.00
CA ALA A 33 30.03 11.69 13.54
C ALA A 33 29.72 10.43 14.39
N ASP A 34 28.45 10.05 14.50
CA ASP A 34 27.94 8.92 15.30
C ASP A 34 28.52 8.87 16.74
N GLN A 35 28.49 10.02 17.42
CA GLN A 35 28.96 10.16 18.80
C GLN A 35 27.83 10.06 19.83
N GLY A 36 26.57 10.20 19.42
CA GLY A 36 25.43 10.31 20.32
C GLY A 36 25.28 9.12 21.26
N ILE A 37 25.61 7.91 20.81
CA ILE A 37 25.61 6.71 21.67
C ILE A 37 26.69 6.80 22.75
N LYS A 38 27.93 7.11 22.33
CA LYS A 38 29.09 7.22 23.23
C LYS A 38 28.90 8.34 24.25
N GLU A 39 28.24 9.42 23.85
CA GLU A 39 27.97 10.58 24.68
C GLU A 39 26.65 10.52 25.44
N SER A 40 25.87 9.45 25.26
CA SER A 40 24.56 9.26 25.91
C SER A 40 23.59 10.41 25.65
N TRP A 41 23.40 10.80 24.38
CA TRP A 41 22.52 11.90 24.00
C TRP A 41 21.06 11.71 24.45
N TRP A 42 20.62 10.47 24.70
CA TRP A 42 19.32 10.17 25.31
C TRP A 42 19.13 10.77 26.72
N ASN A 43 20.21 11.17 27.40
CA ASN A 43 20.18 11.84 28.70
C ASN A 43 20.49 13.35 28.63
N LYS A 44 20.74 13.91 27.44
CA LYS A 44 21.16 15.30 27.24
C LYS A 44 20.06 16.11 26.57
N THR A 45 19.67 17.23 27.16
CA THR A 45 18.66 18.11 26.52
C THR A 45 19.30 19.09 25.54
N ASP A 46 20.53 19.51 25.83
CA ASP A 46 21.36 20.43 25.04
C ASP A 46 21.88 19.82 23.73
N ALA A 47 21.80 18.49 23.56
CA ALA A 47 22.11 17.83 22.29
C ALA A 47 21.09 18.16 21.18
N PHE A 48 19.86 18.55 21.53
CA PHE A 48 18.76 18.78 20.58
C PHE A 48 18.63 20.27 20.29
N ASP A 49 19.43 20.77 19.35
CA ASP A 49 19.58 22.19 19.02
C ASP A 49 18.54 22.71 18.01
N ARG A 50 17.77 21.81 17.38
CA ARG A 50 16.75 22.13 16.37
C ARG A 50 15.36 21.61 16.78
N ARG A 51 14.37 22.01 16.00
CA ARG A 51 12.98 21.52 16.09
C ARG A 51 12.55 20.92 14.77
N ILE A 52 11.75 19.85 14.85
CA ILE A 52 11.17 19.14 13.70
C ILE A 52 9.70 18.83 13.95
N THR A 53 8.87 18.91 12.92
CA THR A 53 7.47 18.46 12.96
C THR A 53 7.36 17.00 12.52
N VAL A 54 7.12 16.10 13.48
CA VAL A 54 6.81 14.69 13.23
C VAL A 54 5.34 14.55 12.79
N PRO A 55 5.02 13.73 11.78
CA PRO A 55 5.86 12.69 11.17
C PRO A 55 6.41 13.10 9.81
N TYR A 56 6.81 14.36 9.60
CA TYR A 56 7.42 14.75 8.34
C TYR A 56 8.93 14.52 8.39
N PRO A 57 9.53 13.90 7.34
CA PRO A 57 10.96 13.61 7.33
C PRO A 57 11.78 14.90 7.25
N PRO A 58 13.00 14.94 7.80
CA PRO A 58 13.82 16.16 7.90
C PRO A 58 14.12 16.80 6.53
N GLU A 59 14.17 16.00 5.47
CA GLU A 59 14.38 16.47 4.10
C GLU A 59 13.20 17.29 3.56
N SER A 60 12.01 17.07 4.09
CA SER A 60 10.78 17.70 3.60
C SER A 60 10.56 19.11 4.13
N LYS A 61 9.74 19.90 3.43
CA LYS A 61 9.40 21.28 3.85
C LYS A 61 8.46 21.30 5.05
N LEU A 62 7.49 20.39 5.13
CA LEU A 62 6.53 20.33 6.25
C LEU A 62 7.18 19.94 7.59
N SER A 63 8.40 19.38 7.57
CA SER A 63 9.19 19.14 8.79
C SER A 63 9.62 20.44 9.49
N GLY A 64 9.69 21.54 8.75
CA GLY A 64 10.26 22.82 9.20
C GLY A 64 11.77 22.93 9.02
N LEU A 65 12.45 21.87 8.56
CA LEU A 65 13.90 21.82 8.39
C LEU A 65 14.35 21.93 6.92
N ARG A 66 13.82 21.04 6.05
CA ARG A 66 14.21 20.93 4.63
C ARG A 66 15.71 20.62 4.46
N GLU A 67 16.23 19.72 5.28
CA GLU A 67 17.63 19.32 5.30
C GLU A 67 17.83 18.15 4.33
N THR A 68 18.01 18.43 3.05
CA THR A 68 18.11 17.40 1.99
C THR A 68 19.49 16.74 1.91
N GLY A 69 20.44 17.17 2.74
CA GLY A 69 21.79 16.61 2.80
C GLY A 69 21.82 15.21 3.41
N PHE A 70 22.99 14.58 3.34
CA PHE A 70 23.20 13.26 3.94
C PHE A 70 23.50 13.37 5.43
N HIS A 71 22.52 12.92 6.23
CA HIS A 71 22.63 12.77 7.68
C HIS A 71 22.32 11.32 8.04
N PRO A 72 23.33 10.44 8.12
CA PRO A 72 23.10 9.01 8.32
C PRO A 72 22.52 8.64 9.68
N VAL A 73 22.74 9.51 10.68
CA VAL A 73 22.25 9.33 12.04
C VAL A 73 21.57 10.62 12.49
N ILE A 74 20.32 10.51 12.89
CA ILE A 74 19.51 11.63 13.39
C ILE A 74 18.81 11.24 14.69
N TRP A 75 18.57 12.24 15.52
CA TRP A 75 18.00 12.05 16.85
C TRP A 75 16.78 12.94 17.05
N TYR A 76 15.76 12.39 17.70
CA TYR A 76 14.52 13.06 18.06
C TYR A 76 14.32 13.03 19.58
N ARG A 77 13.73 14.08 20.15
CA ARG A 77 13.35 14.14 21.56
C ARG A 77 11.98 14.76 21.76
N ARG A 78 11.10 14.10 22.50
CA ARG A 78 9.79 14.61 22.90
C ARG A 78 9.55 14.43 24.39
N THR A 79 8.90 15.43 24.99
CA THR A 79 8.34 15.31 26.33
C THR A 79 6.83 15.17 26.26
N PHE A 80 6.24 14.32 27.08
CA PHE A 80 4.78 14.16 27.15
C PHE A 80 4.34 13.72 28.55
N PRO A 81 3.14 14.08 29.00
CA PRO A 81 2.63 13.59 30.28
C PRO A 81 2.33 12.10 30.20
N ALA A 82 2.71 11.32 31.22
CA ALA A 82 2.32 9.91 31.27
C ALA A 82 0.79 9.76 31.34
N PRO A 83 0.19 8.87 30.53
CA PRO A 83 -1.21 8.51 30.74
C PRO A 83 -1.37 7.77 32.07
N THR A 84 -2.56 7.87 32.66
CA THR A 84 -2.90 7.08 33.85
C THR A 84 -3.05 5.62 33.45
N LEU A 85 -2.32 4.73 34.13
CA LEU A 85 -2.45 3.28 33.97
C LEU A 85 -3.11 2.70 35.22
N ALA A 86 -4.16 1.92 35.06
CA ALA A 86 -4.74 1.13 36.14
C ALA A 86 -3.94 -0.19 36.32
N PRO A 87 -3.94 -0.82 37.50
CA PRO A 87 -3.23 -2.08 37.74
C PRO A 87 -3.55 -3.16 36.69
N GLY A 88 -2.53 -3.75 36.07
CA GLY A 88 -2.69 -4.74 34.99
C GLY A 88 -2.88 -4.15 33.59
N GLU A 89 -2.55 -2.87 33.40
CA GLU A 89 -2.40 -2.23 32.10
C GLU A 89 -0.95 -1.96 31.76
N LYS A 90 -0.71 -1.87 30.46
CA LYS A 90 0.55 -1.56 29.81
C LYS A 90 0.39 -0.34 28.92
N LEU A 91 1.49 0.38 28.76
CA LEU A 91 1.62 1.43 27.77
C LEU A 91 2.46 0.93 26.59
N LEU A 92 1.85 0.89 25.42
CA LEU A 92 2.54 0.62 24.16
C LEU A 92 2.86 1.94 23.46
N LEU A 93 4.13 2.10 23.07
CA LEU A 93 4.58 3.14 22.15
C LEU A 93 4.62 2.55 20.73
N ASN A 94 3.95 3.20 19.79
CA ASN A 94 3.77 2.70 18.43
C ASN A 94 4.34 3.71 17.42
N PHE A 95 5.03 3.18 16.42
CA PHE A 95 5.53 3.94 15.28
C PHE A 95 4.93 3.35 14.01
N GLY A 96 4.40 4.20 13.14
CA GLY A 96 3.88 3.79 11.83
C GLY A 96 5.01 3.32 10.91
N ALA A 97 6.11 4.07 10.88
CA ALA A 97 7.31 3.81 10.09
C ALA A 97 8.44 4.77 10.51
N VAL A 98 9.68 4.27 10.54
CA VAL A 98 10.90 5.06 10.76
C VAL A 98 11.95 4.57 9.78
N ASP A 99 12.38 5.42 8.86
CA ASP A 99 13.35 5.03 7.84
C ASP A 99 14.79 5.29 8.32
N TYR A 100 15.70 4.32 8.45
CA TYR A 100 15.53 2.89 8.20
C TYR A 100 15.56 2.02 9.47
N ALA A 101 16.48 2.32 10.39
CA ALA A 101 16.60 1.62 11.67
C ALA A 101 16.40 2.58 12.84
N ALA A 102 15.70 2.14 13.87
CA ALA A 102 15.35 2.96 15.03
C ALA A 102 15.85 2.31 16.33
N THR A 103 16.38 3.10 17.25
CA THR A 103 16.55 2.73 18.66
C THR A 103 15.81 3.75 19.53
N VAL A 104 15.10 3.27 20.54
CA VAL A 104 14.16 4.10 21.31
C VAL A 104 14.50 4.03 22.79
N TRP A 105 14.53 5.20 23.43
CA TRP A 105 14.70 5.35 24.86
C TRP A 105 13.51 6.10 25.47
N LEU A 106 13.10 5.65 26.66
CA LEU A 106 12.16 6.37 27.50
C LEU A 106 12.83 6.63 28.85
N ASN A 107 12.90 7.90 29.26
CA ASN A 107 13.52 8.33 30.52
C ASN A 107 14.95 7.79 30.71
N GLY A 108 15.71 7.73 29.62
CA GLY A 108 17.08 7.23 29.60
C GLY A 108 17.23 5.71 29.56
N HIS A 109 16.14 4.94 29.62
CA HIS A 109 16.14 3.49 29.46
C HIS A 109 15.91 3.10 28.00
N CYS A 110 16.78 2.27 27.43
CA CYS A 110 16.54 1.71 26.09
C CYS A 110 15.36 0.73 26.16
N VAL A 111 14.28 1.02 25.42
CA VAL A 111 13.04 0.25 25.44
C VAL A 111 12.88 -0.65 24.20
N GLY A 112 13.72 -0.49 23.18
CA GLY A 112 13.77 -1.39 22.04
C GLY A 112 14.36 -0.77 20.77
N SER A 113 14.38 -1.57 19.71
CA SER A 113 14.87 -1.18 18.39
C SER A 113 14.06 -1.83 17.26
N HIS A 114 14.11 -1.24 16.08
CA HIS A 114 13.48 -1.73 14.86
C HIS A 114 14.41 -1.56 13.66
N GLU A 115 14.30 -2.45 12.67
CA GLU A 115 14.96 -2.35 11.37
C GLU A 115 13.91 -2.70 10.31
N GLY A 116 13.64 -1.74 9.42
CA GLY A 116 12.56 -1.72 8.44
C GLY A 116 12.01 -0.30 8.27
N GLY A 117 11.98 0.20 7.03
CA GLY A 117 11.68 1.61 6.76
C GLY A 117 10.20 1.92 6.55
N HIS A 118 9.38 0.91 6.23
CA HIS A 118 8.01 1.09 5.76
C HIS A 118 6.94 0.32 6.53
N VAL A 119 7.31 -0.41 7.58
CA VAL A 119 6.39 -1.22 8.40
C VAL A 119 6.36 -0.76 9.85
N PRO A 120 5.22 -0.91 10.55
CA PRO A 120 5.08 -0.42 11.91
C PRO A 120 5.76 -1.33 12.94
N PHE A 121 6.03 -0.76 14.11
CA PHE A 121 6.47 -1.50 15.28
C PHE A 121 5.93 -0.88 16.58
N SER A 122 5.83 -1.72 17.60
CA SER A 122 5.29 -1.37 18.93
C SER A 122 6.22 -1.85 20.03
N LEU A 123 6.40 -1.03 21.07
CA LEU A 123 7.24 -1.32 22.23
C LEU A 123 6.43 -1.19 23.52
N ASP A 124 6.52 -2.18 24.41
CA ASP A 124 6.00 -2.07 25.79
C ASP A 124 6.95 -1.22 26.63
N VAL A 125 6.54 0.02 26.92
CA VAL A 125 7.36 1.00 27.63
C VAL A 125 6.97 1.17 29.10
N THR A 126 6.04 0.35 29.59
CA THR A 126 5.46 0.44 30.94
C THR A 126 6.52 0.46 32.03
N HIS A 127 7.54 -0.38 31.89
CA HIS A 127 8.61 -0.56 32.85
C HIS A 127 9.57 0.64 32.97
N ALA A 128 9.55 1.55 31.98
CA ALA A 128 10.42 2.71 31.93
C ALA A 128 9.72 4.02 32.36
N LEU A 129 8.46 3.95 32.77
CA LEU A 129 7.69 5.11 33.20
C LEU A 129 8.21 5.68 34.53
N ILE A 130 8.20 7.01 34.63
CA ILE A 130 8.51 7.75 35.86
C ILE A 130 7.33 8.60 36.30
N GLU A 131 7.39 9.18 37.50
CA GLU A 131 6.43 10.20 37.91
C GLU A 131 6.61 11.49 37.10
N GLY A 132 5.51 12.08 36.62
CA GLY A 132 5.50 13.34 35.89
C GLY A 132 5.64 13.18 34.37
N ASP A 133 6.35 14.12 33.75
CA ASP A 133 6.57 14.12 32.31
C ASP A 133 7.58 13.05 31.91
N GLN A 134 7.25 12.35 30.83
CA GLN A 134 8.10 11.35 30.22
C GLN A 134 8.98 12.00 29.15
N VAL A 135 10.21 11.53 29.01
CA VAL A 135 11.16 11.95 27.97
C VAL A 135 11.40 10.79 27.02
N LEU A 136 10.87 10.90 25.81
CA LEU A 136 11.11 9.99 24.71
C LEU A 136 12.26 10.50 23.84
N VAL A 137 13.23 9.63 23.57
CA VAL A 137 14.32 9.87 22.62
C VAL A 137 14.34 8.75 21.59
N VAL A 138 14.48 9.11 20.32
CA VAL A 138 14.58 8.16 19.20
C VAL A 138 15.82 8.50 18.41
N ARG A 139 16.67 7.50 18.17
CA ARG A 139 17.75 7.56 17.18
C ARG A 139 17.27 6.84 15.93
N ALA A 140 17.38 7.49 14.78
CA ALA A 140 17.16 6.85 13.50
C ALA A 140 18.48 6.79 12.71
N GLU A 141 18.70 5.67 12.04
CA GLU A 141 19.83 5.43 11.15
C GLU A 141 19.32 5.10 9.75
N ASP A 142 19.84 5.81 8.76
CA ASP A 142 19.62 5.50 7.36
C ASP A 142 20.91 5.82 6.59
N GLN A 143 21.59 4.78 6.11
CA GLN A 143 22.84 4.92 5.36
C GLN A 143 22.53 5.31 3.91
N PRO A 144 22.77 6.57 3.50
CA PRO A 144 22.23 7.10 2.24
C PRO A 144 22.74 6.34 1.02
N GLU A 145 23.99 5.87 1.05
CA GLU A 145 24.62 5.15 -0.06
C GLU A 145 24.42 3.61 0.00
N ASP A 146 23.81 3.08 1.07
CA ASP A 146 23.58 1.64 1.18
C ASP A 146 22.39 1.18 0.35
N VAL A 147 22.62 0.97 -0.95
CA VAL A 147 21.62 0.49 -1.91
C VAL A 147 21.08 -0.92 -1.65
N ARG A 148 21.54 -1.60 -0.59
CA ARG A 148 20.99 -2.89 -0.11
C ARG A 148 19.82 -2.71 0.86
N ILE A 149 19.55 -1.47 1.30
CA ILE A 149 18.37 -1.12 2.09
C ILE A 149 17.16 -1.03 1.14
N PRO A 150 16.02 -1.67 1.46
CA PRO A 150 14.76 -1.44 0.75
C PRO A 150 14.37 0.03 0.89
N ARG A 151 14.39 0.76 -0.23
CA ARG A 151 14.18 2.21 -0.24
C ARG A 151 13.20 2.66 -1.33
N GLY A 152 12.80 1.75 -2.21
CA GLY A 152 11.94 2.09 -3.34
C GLY A 152 12.56 3.17 -4.19
N LYS A 153 11.79 4.17 -4.61
CA LYS A 153 12.29 5.24 -5.49
C LYS A 153 13.13 6.34 -4.81
N GLN A 154 13.48 6.19 -3.54
CA GLN A 154 14.35 7.14 -2.84
C GLN A 154 15.79 7.06 -3.39
N ASP A 155 16.37 8.22 -3.72
CA ASP A 155 17.71 8.29 -4.29
C ASP A 155 18.82 7.93 -3.27
N TRP A 156 19.93 7.40 -3.78
CA TRP A 156 21.17 7.18 -3.03
C TRP A 156 22.22 8.26 -3.33
N LEU A 157 21.89 9.22 -4.18
CA LEU A 157 22.63 10.46 -4.40
C LEU A 157 21.97 11.61 -3.64
N GLU A 158 22.74 12.67 -3.39
CA GLU A 158 22.26 13.84 -2.64
C GLU A 158 21.17 14.63 -3.40
N ALA A 159 21.25 14.63 -4.73
CA ALA A 159 20.27 15.25 -5.60
C ALA A 159 19.52 14.19 -6.41
N PRO A 160 18.18 14.31 -6.57
CA PRO A 160 17.39 13.45 -7.43
C PRO A 160 17.98 13.33 -8.83
N HIS A 161 17.98 12.12 -9.38
CA HIS A 161 18.41 11.85 -10.74
C HIS A 161 17.53 10.82 -11.44
N ALA A 162 17.41 10.94 -12.76
CA ALA A 162 16.64 10.00 -13.58
C ALA A 162 15.21 9.78 -13.04
N ILE A 163 14.92 8.59 -12.51
CA ILE A 163 13.61 8.18 -11.97
C ILE A 163 13.60 8.07 -10.44
N TRP A 164 14.63 8.61 -9.78
CA TRP A 164 14.81 8.55 -8.32
C TRP A 164 14.52 9.91 -7.69
N TYR A 165 13.85 9.90 -6.54
CA TYR A 165 13.30 11.08 -5.87
C TYR A 165 14.07 11.43 -4.60
N HIS A 166 13.82 12.62 -4.05
CA HIS A 166 14.41 13.03 -2.77
C HIS A 166 14.18 12.00 -1.67
N ARG A 167 15.21 11.68 -0.88
CA ARG A 167 15.09 10.73 0.24
C ARG A 167 14.14 11.18 1.36
N THR A 168 13.74 10.22 2.18
CA THR A 168 12.94 10.32 3.39
C THR A 168 13.71 9.56 4.48
N SER A 169 14.18 10.24 5.51
CA SER A 169 14.80 9.57 6.66
C SER A 169 14.01 9.81 7.95
N GLY A 170 14.26 8.97 8.95
CA GLY A 170 13.65 9.02 10.26
C GLY A 170 12.14 8.83 10.25
N ILE A 171 11.45 9.51 11.16
CA ILE A 171 10.03 9.26 11.42
C ILE A 171 9.18 9.90 10.31
N TRP A 172 8.62 9.08 9.42
CA TRP A 172 7.80 9.55 8.29
C TRP A 172 6.32 9.11 8.33
N GLN A 173 5.93 8.32 9.33
CA GLN A 173 4.53 8.00 9.66
C GLN A 173 4.21 8.27 11.14
N PRO A 174 2.93 8.34 11.55
CA PRO A 174 2.55 8.76 12.89
C PRO A 174 3.21 7.99 14.04
N VAL A 175 3.35 8.66 15.18
CA VAL A 175 3.76 8.07 16.47
C VAL A 175 2.61 8.23 17.45
N TRP A 176 2.25 7.18 18.18
CA TRP A 176 1.15 7.24 19.14
C TRP A 176 1.31 6.26 20.30
N LEU A 177 0.62 6.55 21.40
CA LEU A 177 0.51 5.65 22.55
C LEU A 177 -0.81 4.89 22.54
N SER A 178 -0.77 3.66 23.04
CA SER A 178 -1.94 2.84 23.31
C SER A 178 -1.87 2.28 24.74
N VAL A 179 -2.92 2.45 25.53
CA VAL A 179 -3.07 1.74 26.81
C VAL A 179 -3.79 0.42 26.53
N VAL A 180 -3.21 -0.68 26.98
CA VAL A 180 -3.74 -2.03 26.75
C VAL A 180 -3.69 -2.84 28.04
N PRO A 181 -4.54 -3.85 28.24
CA PRO A 181 -4.37 -4.79 29.35
C PRO A 181 -3.09 -5.63 29.19
N ASP A 182 -2.62 -6.22 30.29
CA ASP A 182 -1.41 -7.07 30.31
C ASP A 182 -1.44 -8.18 29.25
N LEU A 183 -2.61 -8.80 29.10
CA LEU A 183 -2.93 -9.77 28.06
C LEU A 183 -3.87 -9.10 27.07
N HIS A 184 -3.40 -8.91 25.84
CA HIS A 184 -4.09 -8.14 24.81
C HIS A 184 -3.88 -8.73 23.42
N LEU A 185 -4.75 -8.32 22.50
CA LEU A 185 -4.66 -8.66 21.09
C LEU A 185 -3.47 -7.93 20.44
N THR A 186 -2.68 -8.63 19.62
CA THR A 186 -1.63 -8.01 18.79
C THR A 186 -2.03 -7.95 17.34
N ASP A 187 -2.76 -8.96 16.86
CA ASP A 187 -3.13 -9.10 15.46
C ASP A 187 -4.51 -9.72 15.32
N ILE A 188 -5.30 -9.23 14.37
CA ILE A 188 -6.58 -9.80 13.95
C ILE A 188 -6.62 -9.75 12.42
N HIS A 189 -6.97 -10.87 11.79
CA HIS A 189 -7.12 -10.93 10.34
C HIS A 189 -8.37 -11.64 9.91
N PHE A 190 -9.01 -11.11 8.87
CA PHE A 190 -10.21 -11.70 8.28
C PHE A 190 -9.92 -12.20 6.86
N VAL A 191 -10.21 -13.46 6.60
CA VAL A 191 -10.11 -14.09 5.28
C VAL A 191 -11.48 -14.63 4.88
N PRO A 192 -12.18 -13.98 3.93
CA PRO A 192 -13.46 -14.46 3.42
C PRO A 192 -13.31 -15.78 2.66
N ASP A 193 -14.20 -16.74 2.93
CA ASP A 193 -14.35 -18.00 2.20
C ASP A 193 -15.79 -18.06 1.69
N LEU A 194 -16.03 -17.38 0.57
CA LEU A 194 -17.36 -17.21 0.01
C LEU A 194 -17.99 -18.53 -0.45
N ALA A 195 -17.18 -19.51 -0.86
CA ALA A 195 -17.65 -20.80 -1.33
C ALA A 195 -18.22 -21.66 -0.19
N ASN A 196 -17.73 -21.46 1.03
CA ASN A 196 -18.18 -22.17 2.23
C ASN A 196 -18.98 -21.27 3.18
N TYR A 197 -19.47 -20.13 2.69
CA TYR A 197 -20.36 -19.20 3.42
C TYR A 197 -19.80 -18.79 4.80
N ARG A 198 -18.50 -18.51 4.89
CA ARG A 198 -17.84 -18.22 6.15
C ARG A 198 -16.75 -17.17 6.02
N VAL A 199 -16.32 -16.66 7.16
CA VAL A 199 -15.14 -15.81 7.32
C VAL A 199 -14.22 -16.50 8.32
N ARG A 200 -12.95 -16.68 7.93
CA ARG A 200 -11.92 -17.10 8.88
C ARG A 200 -11.36 -15.88 9.58
N CYS A 201 -11.43 -15.87 10.90
CA CYS A 201 -10.74 -14.92 11.76
C CYS A 201 -9.46 -15.57 12.30
N GLU A 202 -8.31 -14.95 12.06
CA GLU A 202 -7.04 -15.31 12.70
C GLU A 202 -6.75 -14.29 13.79
N VAL A 203 -6.45 -14.76 14.99
CA VAL A 203 -6.27 -13.92 16.18
C VAL A 203 -4.94 -14.26 16.85
N ARG A 204 -4.23 -13.22 17.29
CA ARG A 204 -3.00 -13.35 18.06
C ARG A 204 -3.03 -12.51 19.33
N LEU A 205 -2.54 -13.11 20.41
CA LEU A 205 -2.32 -12.47 21.71
C LEU A 205 -0.82 -12.20 21.89
N ASN A 206 -0.50 -11.21 22.73
CA ASN A 206 0.88 -10.89 23.06
C ASN A 206 1.62 -12.02 23.79
N THR A 207 0.89 -12.92 24.45
CA THR A 207 1.45 -14.11 25.12
C THR A 207 0.39 -15.21 25.27
N VAL A 208 0.80 -16.40 25.70
CA VAL A 208 -0.10 -17.51 26.02
C VAL A 208 -0.87 -17.15 27.30
N PRO A 209 -2.20 -17.26 27.32
CA PRO A 209 -2.99 -16.95 28.50
C PRO A 209 -2.69 -17.95 29.63
N THR A 210 -2.60 -17.49 30.89
CA THR A 210 -2.33 -18.36 32.04
C THR A 210 -3.52 -19.27 32.39
N GLU A 211 -4.72 -18.82 32.05
CA GLU A 211 -5.99 -19.54 32.21
C GLU A 211 -6.78 -19.38 30.90
N PRO A 212 -7.60 -20.36 30.49
CA PRO A 212 -8.44 -20.20 29.30
C PRO A 212 -9.38 -18.99 29.41
N VAL A 213 -9.46 -18.21 28.34
CA VAL A 213 -10.15 -16.91 28.30
C VAL A 213 -11.16 -16.88 27.16
N ALA A 214 -12.25 -16.13 27.34
CA ALA A 214 -13.28 -16.01 26.32
C ALA A 214 -12.93 -14.90 25.32
N LEU A 215 -13.07 -15.21 24.02
CA LEU A 215 -13.00 -14.25 22.93
C LEU A 215 -14.34 -14.24 22.20
N THR A 216 -14.98 -13.08 22.14
CA THR A 216 -16.21 -12.85 21.37
C THR A 216 -15.92 -12.03 20.13
N ILE A 217 -16.36 -12.54 18.98
CA ILE A 217 -16.30 -11.85 17.69
C ILE A 217 -17.72 -11.58 17.24
N LYS A 218 -18.00 -10.33 16.88
CA LYS A 218 -19.30 -9.88 16.38
C LYS A 218 -19.15 -9.21 15.01
N LEU A 219 -19.89 -9.70 14.03
CA LEU A 219 -19.92 -9.18 12.67
C LEU A 219 -21.26 -8.49 12.39
N THR A 220 -21.22 -7.22 11.96
CA THR A 220 -22.41 -6.41 11.71
C THR A 220 -22.33 -5.74 10.34
N ALA A 221 -23.41 -5.80 9.56
CA ALA A 221 -23.51 -5.06 8.30
C ALA A 221 -24.85 -4.33 8.23
N HIS A 222 -24.83 -3.07 7.76
CA HIS A 222 -26.04 -2.23 7.67
C HIS A 222 -26.85 -2.20 8.98
N ALA A 223 -26.15 -2.08 10.12
CA ALA A 223 -26.71 -2.10 11.48
C ALA A 223 -27.45 -3.40 11.86
N LYS A 224 -27.27 -4.48 11.10
CA LYS A 224 -27.82 -5.81 11.41
C LYS A 224 -26.70 -6.77 11.79
N LEU A 225 -26.93 -7.53 12.86
CA LEU A 225 -26.03 -8.61 13.27
C LEU A 225 -26.03 -9.70 12.19
N LEU A 226 -24.85 -10.01 11.64
CA LEU A 226 -24.66 -11.12 10.71
C LEU A 226 -24.29 -12.40 11.43
N ALA A 227 -23.31 -12.31 12.34
CA ALA A 227 -22.82 -13.42 13.13
C ALA A 227 -22.25 -12.93 14.47
N GLN A 228 -22.35 -13.78 15.49
CA GLN A 228 -21.66 -13.61 16.75
C GLN A 228 -21.17 -14.98 17.22
N GLN A 229 -19.90 -15.08 17.60
CA GLN A 229 -19.31 -16.32 18.08
C GLN A 229 -18.40 -16.04 19.26
N THR A 230 -18.53 -16.86 20.30
CA THR A 230 -17.63 -16.85 21.44
C THR A 230 -16.84 -18.16 21.44
N VAL A 231 -15.52 -18.05 21.56
CA VAL A 231 -14.61 -19.19 21.68
C VAL A 231 -13.77 -19.06 22.94
N VAL A 232 -13.17 -20.17 23.37
CA VAL A 232 -12.20 -20.18 24.45
C VAL A 232 -10.81 -20.25 23.85
N MET A 233 -9.95 -19.29 24.19
CA MET A 233 -8.55 -19.27 23.82
C MET A 233 -7.70 -19.75 25.01
N ALA A 234 -6.91 -20.79 24.79
CA ALA A 234 -5.89 -21.28 25.71
C ALA A 234 -4.46 -21.15 25.14
N GLU A 235 -4.35 -20.73 23.88
CA GLU A 235 -3.10 -20.52 23.15
C GLU A 235 -2.98 -19.05 22.74
N SER A 236 -1.77 -18.62 22.37
CA SER A 236 -1.52 -17.25 21.90
C SER A 236 -2.03 -16.99 20.47
N GLU A 237 -2.31 -18.04 19.71
CA GLU A 237 -2.79 -17.95 18.33
C GLU A 237 -3.98 -18.88 18.11
N MET A 238 -5.01 -18.38 17.41
CA MET A 238 -6.19 -19.19 17.08
C MET A 238 -6.76 -18.80 15.72
N ARG A 239 -7.27 -19.81 14.99
CA ARG A 239 -8.09 -19.63 13.79
C ARG A 239 -9.53 -20.02 14.09
N ILE A 240 -10.47 -19.15 13.75
CA ILE A 240 -11.89 -19.29 14.05
C ILE A 240 -12.66 -19.14 12.75
N ASP A 241 -13.38 -20.18 12.34
CA ASP A 241 -14.27 -20.13 11.18
C ASP A 241 -15.67 -19.67 11.64
N ILE A 242 -16.09 -18.49 11.20
CA ILE A 242 -17.37 -17.86 11.54
C ILE A 242 -18.33 -18.02 10.37
N ALA A 243 -19.44 -18.74 10.58
CA ALA A 243 -20.47 -18.90 9.56
C ALA A 243 -21.20 -17.57 9.28
N VAL A 244 -21.47 -17.29 8.00
CA VAL A 244 -22.26 -16.14 7.54
C VAL A 244 -23.37 -16.66 6.60
N PRO A 245 -24.47 -17.22 7.15
CA PRO A 245 -25.51 -17.91 6.38
C PRO A 245 -26.19 -17.04 5.31
N GLN A 246 -26.13 -15.71 5.47
CA GLN A 246 -26.66 -14.76 4.49
C GLN A 246 -25.96 -14.86 3.12
N LEU A 247 -24.78 -15.49 3.04
CA LEU A 247 -24.09 -15.77 1.78
C LEU A 247 -24.71 -16.93 0.97
N GLU A 248 -25.55 -17.78 1.57
CA GLU A 248 -26.19 -18.92 0.88
C GLU A 248 -27.19 -18.45 -0.20
N ASN A 249 -27.88 -17.35 0.07
CA ASN A 249 -28.83 -16.77 -0.87
C ASN A 249 -28.11 -15.78 -1.80
N GLY A 250 -28.12 -16.05 -3.12
CA GLY A 250 -27.49 -15.20 -4.13
C GLY A 250 -27.91 -13.72 -4.07
N VAL A 251 -29.18 -13.42 -3.73
CA VAL A 251 -29.65 -12.03 -3.60
C VAL A 251 -29.02 -11.34 -2.39
N HIS A 252 -29.02 -11.99 -1.22
CA HIS A 252 -28.42 -11.42 -0.01
C HIS A 252 -26.90 -11.33 -0.12
N ARG A 253 -26.28 -12.32 -0.77
CA ARG A 253 -24.85 -12.34 -1.08
C ARG A 253 -24.44 -11.08 -1.84
N ASP A 254 -25.14 -10.72 -2.92
CA ASP A 254 -24.81 -9.55 -3.74
C ASP A 254 -24.89 -8.21 -2.98
N TYR A 255 -25.70 -8.12 -1.92
CA TYR A 255 -25.75 -6.94 -1.05
C TYR A 255 -24.61 -6.88 -0.03
N LEU A 256 -23.94 -8.01 0.25
CA LEU A 256 -22.85 -8.09 1.21
C LEU A 256 -21.46 -8.10 0.56
N LEU A 257 -21.38 -8.46 -0.73
CA LEU A 257 -20.10 -8.51 -1.43
C LEU A 257 -19.49 -7.12 -1.58
N TRP A 258 -18.17 -7.05 -1.37
CA TRP A 258 -17.38 -5.88 -1.66
C TRP A 258 -16.94 -5.89 -3.14
N THR A 259 -17.15 -4.77 -3.83
CA THR A 259 -16.54 -4.44 -5.13
C THR A 259 -16.18 -2.95 -5.16
N PRO A 260 -15.34 -2.47 -6.10
CA PRO A 260 -15.08 -1.04 -6.25
C PRO A 260 -16.32 -0.16 -6.46
N GLU A 261 -17.36 -0.72 -7.09
CA GLU A 261 -18.63 -0.06 -7.35
C GLU A 261 -19.60 -0.15 -6.18
N ARG A 262 -19.47 -1.18 -5.34
CA ARG A 262 -20.29 -1.42 -4.14
C ARG A 262 -19.38 -1.82 -2.99
N PRO A 263 -18.68 -0.87 -2.35
CA PRO A 263 -17.69 -1.15 -1.30
C PRO A 263 -18.38 -1.49 0.04
N ASN A 264 -19.14 -2.57 0.07
CA ASN A 264 -19.82 -3.03 1.27
C ASN A 264 -18.80 -3.54 2.29
N LEU A 265 -18.75 -2.90 3.45
CA LEU A 265 -17.92 -3.31 4.58
C LEU A 265 -18.78 -3.88 5.71
N ILE A 266 -18.22 -4.87 6.39
CA ILE A 266 -18.77 -5.49 7.58
C ILE A 266 -17.94 -5.00 8.76
N ASP A 267 -18.60 -4.41 9.73
CA ASP A 267 -17.97 -4.02 10.99
C ASP A 267 -17.69 -5.27 11.83
N ALA A 268 -16.48 -5.36 12.39
CA ALA A 268 -16.08 -6.40 13.30
C ALA A 268 -15.75 -5.81 14.67
N GLU A 269 -16.33 -6.38 15.72
CA GLU A 269 -15.99 -6.07 17.11
C GLU A 269 -15.45 -7.33 17.76
N ILE A 270 -14.24 -7.22 18.33
CA ILE A 270 -13.55 -8.30 19.00
C ILE A 270 -13.38 -7.90 20.46
N VAL A 271 -14.01 -8.69 21.33
CA VAL A 271 -13.98 -8.48 22.77
C VAL A 271 -13.28 -9.67 23.40
N PHE A 272 -12.25 -9.38 24.17
CA PHE A 272 -11.48 -10.36 24.89
C PHE A 272 -11.73 -10.17 26.39
N ASP A 273 -12.37 -11.17 27.02
CA ASP A 273 -12.78 -11.11 28.43
C ASP A 273 -11.77 -11.85 29.33
N GLY A 274 -10.58 -11.26 29.47
CA GLY A 274 -9.57 -11.69 30.44
C GLY A 274 -9.80 -11.11 31.85
N ALA A 275 -8.74 -11.04 32.66
CA ALA A 275 -8.80 -10.33 33.96
C ALA A 275 -9.17 -8.84 33.78
N LYS A 276 -8.75 -8.26 32.65
CA LYS A 276 -9.25 -7.00 32.10
C LYS A 276 -9.69 -7.22 30.67
N GLN A 277 -10.71 -6.48 30.26
CA GLN A 277 -11.23 -6.56 28.90
C GLN A 277 -10.30 -5.84 27.92
N ASP A 278 -9.99 -6.47 26.80
CA ASP A 278 -9.46 -5.81 25.61
C ASP A 278 -10.54 -5.75 24.53
N LYS A 279 -10.68 -4.59 23.90
CA LYS A 279 -11.71 -4.36 22.88
C LYS A 279 -11.08 -3.74 21.65
N VAL A 280 -11.17 -4.44 20.54
CA VAL A 280 -10.67 -4.00 19.23
C VAL A 280 -11.84 -3.90 18.25
N ALA A 281 -11.94 -2.76 17.58
CA ALA A 281 -12.80 -2.57 16.42
C ALA A 281 -11.99 -2.76 15.14
N SER A 282 -12.59 -3.44 14.17
CA SER A 282 -12.03 -3.73 12.86
C SER A 282 -13.15 -3.74 11.83
N TYR A 283 -12.84 -4.08 10.58
CA TYR A 283 -13.80 -4.30 9.52
C TYR A 283 -13.24 -5.28 8.49
N LEU A 284 -14.11 -5.76 7.61
CA LEU A 284 -13.72 -6.62 6.49
C LEU A 284 -14.65 -6.38 5.29
N GLY A 285 -14.18 -6.71 4.09
CA GLY A 285 -15.03 -6.81 2.89
C GLY A 285 -15.17 -8.27 2.48
N LEU A 286 -16.39 -8.72 2.18
CA LEU A 286 -16.61 -10.07 1.65
C LEU A 286 -16.34 -10.08 0.16
N ARG A 287 -15.17 -10.57 -0.23
CA ARG A 287 -14.81 -10.72 -1.65
C ARG A 287 -13.80 -11.82 -1.88
N SER A 288 -13.84 -12.45 -3.04
CA SER A 288 -12.78 -13.33 -3.54
C SER A 288 -12.08 -12.70 -4.73
N VAL A 289 -10.78 -12.95 -4.86
CA VAL A 289 -9.99 -12.57 -6.03
C VAL A 289 -9.22 -13.78 -6.54
N GLY A 290 -8.96 -13.81 -7.83
CA GLY A 290 -8.25 -14.91 -8.44
C GLY A 290 -7.97 -14.68 -9.92
N VAL A 291 -7.46 -15.71 -10.56
CA VAL A 291 -7.17 -15.71 -11.99
C VAL A 291 -7.70 -17.00 -12.61
N GLY A 292 -8.13 -16.94 -13.87
CA GLY A 292 -8.58 -18.11 -14.60
C GLY A 292 -9.14 -17.73 -15.97
N ALA A 293 -9.11 -18.68 -16.90
CA ALA A 293 -9.54 -18.46 -18.29
C ALA A 293 -8.92 -17.19 -18.92
N GLN A 294 -7.64 -16.92 -18.62
CA GLN A 294 -6.89 -15.74 -19.06
C GLN A 294 -7.54 -14.42 -18.63
N ARG A 295 -8.23 -14.40 -17.49
CA ARG A 295 -8.85 -13.21 -16.91
C ARG A 295 -8.48 -13.05 -15.44
N PHE A 296 -8.49 -11.81 -14.99
CA PHE A 296 -8.58 -11.50 -13.58
C PHE A 296 -10.03 -11.70 -13.13
N LEU A 297 -10.23 -12.32 -11.97
CA LEU A 297 -11.53 -12.67 -11.43
C LEU A 297 -11.77 -11.93 -10.12
N LEU A 298 -12.88 -11.21 -10.03
CA LEU A 298 -13.42 -10.65 -8.78
C LEU A 298 -14.75 -11.34 -8.48
N ASN A 299 -14.87 -11.92 -7.28
CA ASN A 299 -16.05 -12.68 -6.85
C ASN A 299 -16.42 -13.84 -7.78
N GLY A 300 -15.42 -14.41 -8.47
CA GLY A 300 -15.57 -15.51 -9.43
C GLY A 300 -15.99 -15.06 -10.84
N LEU A 301 -16.10 -13.75 -11.09
CA LEU A 301 -16.49 -13.19 -12.38
C LEU A 301 -15.33 -12.43 -13.01
N PRO A 302 -15.17 -12.48 -14.35
CA PRO A 302 -14.17 -11.67 -15.04
C PRO A 302 -14.33 -10.18 -14.74
N TYR A 303 -13.23 -9.53 -14.36
CA TYR A 303 -13.20 -8.12 -13.99
C TYR A 303 -11.99 -7.45 -14.64
N TYR A 304 -12.22 -6.38 -15.41
CA TYR A 304 -11.15 -5.68 -16.12
C TYR A 304 -10.51 -4.63 -15.21
N LEU A 305 -9.21 -4.77 -14.98
CA LEU A 305 -8.45 -3.85 -14.13
C LEU A 305 -8.10 -2.58 -14.93
N ARG A 306 -8.61 -1.43 -14.48
CA ARG A 306 -8.30 -0.09 -14.99
C ARG A 306 -7.52 0.63 -13.90
N MET A 307 -6.22 0.44 -13.92
CA MET A 307 -5.35 0.92 -12.87
C MET A 307 -4.52 2.11 -13.32
N VAL A 308 -3.98 2.81 -12.34
CA VAL A 308 -3.02 3.89 -12.52
C VAL A 308 -1.91 3.73 -11.49
N LEU A 309 -0.70 4.12 -11.85
CA LEU A 309 0.48 3.99 -11.00
C LEU A 309 0.54 5.15 -10.00
N GLY A 310 0.53 4.86 -8.70
CA GLY A 310 0.68 5.83 -7.63
C GLY A 310 2.10 5.82 -7.06
N GLN A 311 2.88 6.87 -7.30
CA GLN A 311 4.17 7.08 -6.62
C GLN A 311 3.98 7.51 -5.16
N ASN A 312 2.85 8.18 -4.91
CA ASN A 312 2.43 8.70 -3.61
C ASN A 312 3.53 9.50 -2.89
N TYR A 313 4.27 10.27 -3.69
CA TYR A 313 5.18 11.31 -3.26
C TYR A 313 4.44 12.65 -3.20
N TRP A 314 4.79 13.45 -2.21
CA TRP A 314 4.18 14.74 -1.94
C TRP A 314 5.25 15.84 -2.02
N PRO A 315 5.03 16.92 -2.80
CA PRO A 315 6.05 17.95 -3.03
C PRO A 315 6.61 18.61 -1.76
N GLU A 316 5.79 18.65 -0.71
CA GLU A 316 6.14 19.34 0.54
C GLU A 316 6.49 18.36 1.69
N SER A 317 6.23 17.06 1.53
CA SER A 317 6.31 16.05 2.61
C SER A 317 6.89 14.69 2.20
N HIS A 318 7.34 14.54 0.95
CA HIS A 318 7.95 13.33 0.40
C HIS A 318 7.03 12.11 0.56
N LEU A 319 7.48 11.03 1.21
CA LEU A 319 6.65 9.84 1.43
C LEU A 319 5.50 10.05 2.44
N ALA A 320 5.62 11.03 3.34
CA ALA A 320 4.60 11.32 4.34
C ALA A 320 3.43 12.09 3.69
N ALA A 321 2.20 11.63 3.91
CA ALA A 321 1.02 12.36 3.43
C ALA A 321 0.88 13.71 4.17
N PRO A 322 0.55 14.81 3.46
CA PRO A 322 0.51 16.14 4.07
C PRO A 322 -0.65 16.30 5.06
N SER A 323 -1.72 15.52 4.92
CA SER A 323 -2.79 15.42 5.93
C SER A 323 -3.59 14.11 5.80
N PRO A 324 -4.37 13.72 6.83
CA PRO A 324 -5.30 12.59 6.73
C PRO A 324 -6.32 12.72 5.58
N GLU A 325 -6.76 13.95 5.29
CA GLU A 325 -7.70 14.26 4.21
C GLU A 325 -7.06 14.14 2.84
N ALA A 326 -5.75 14.40 2.71
CA ALA A 326 -5.01 14.24 1.47
C ALA A 326 -5.03 12.78 0.99
N LEU A 327 -4.92 11.81 1.91
CA LEU A 327 -5.04 10.39 1.61
C LEU A 327 -6.41 10.05 1.00
N LYS A 328 -7.48 10.58 1.59
CA LYS A 328 -8.85 10.41 1.05
C LYS A 328 -8.96 11.03 -0.34
N ARG A 329 -8.46 12.26 -0.49
CA ARG A 329 -8.58 13.02 -1.73
C ARG A 329 -7.85 12.34 -2.88
N GLU A 330 -6.70 11.73 -2.64
CA GLU A 330 -5.97 10.96 -3.64
C GLU A 330 -6.82 9.79 -4.19
N VAL A 331 -7.51 9.05 -3.31
CA VAL A 331 -8.45 7.99 -3.71
C VAL A 331 -9.61 8.54 -4.52
N GLU A 332 -10.20 9.67 -4.11
CA GLU A 332 -11.28 10.34 -4.85
C GLU A 332 -10.84 10.77 -6.24
N LEU A 333 -9.64 11.37 -6.37
CA LEU A 333 -9.07 11.82 -7.65
C LEU A 333 -8.87 10.66 -8.63
N ILE A 334 -8.34 9.53 -8.15
CA ILE A 334 -8.15 8.33 -8.98
C ILE A 334 -9.50 7.85 -9.54
N LYS A 335 -10.54 7.83 -8.69
CA LYS A 335 -11.90 7.46 -9.12
C LYS A 335 -12.53 8.50 -10.05
N GLU A 336 -12.31 9.79 -9.82
CA GLU A 336 -12.78 10.88 -10.69
C GLU A 336 -12.27 10.69 -12.13
N MET A 337 -11.01 10.30 -12.30
CA MET A 337 -10.38 9.99 -13.59
C MET A 337 -10.87 8.67 -14.23
N GLY A 338 -11.74 7.90 -13.57
CA GLY A 338 -12.37 6.69 -14.14
C GLY A 338 -11.63 5.37 -13.87
N PHE A 339 -10.55 5.39 -13.10
CA PHE A 339 -9.85 4.16 -12.69
C PHE A 339 -10.63 3.41 -11.61
N ASN A 340 -10.52 2.08 -11.62
CA ASN A 340 -11.09 1.21 -10.58
C ASN A 340 -10.02 0.59 -9.67
N GLY A 341 -8.73 0.87 -9.93
CA GLY A 341 -7.65 0.52 -9.02
C GLY A 341 -6.42 1.41 -9.15
N VAL A 342 -5.46 1.17 -8.27
CA VAL A 342 -4.16 1.83 -8.21
C VAL A 342 -3.09 0.79 -7.90
N ARG A 343 -1.94 0.88 -8.56
CA ARG A 343 -0.76 0.12 -8.18
C ARG A 343 0.16 1.07 -7.42
N ILE A 344 0.39 0.79 -6.15
CA ILE A 344 1.29 1.61 -5.34
C ILE A 344 2.70 1.21 -5.71
N HIS A 345 3.45 2.12 -6.28
CA HIS A 345 4.76 1.82 -6.80
C HIS A 345 5.81 1.93 -5.69
N GLN A 346 6.50 0.83 -5.41
CA GLN A 346 7.73 0.83 -4.62
C GLN A 346 7.60 1.47 -3.22
N LYS A 347 6.44 1.34 -2.57
CA LYS A 347 6.11 1.95 -1.29
C LYS A 347 5.06 1.12 -0.57
N ILE A 348 5.25 0.86 0.73
CA ILE A 348 4.16 0.40 1.60
C ILE A 348 3.43 1.62 2.16
N GLU A 349 2.14 1.73 1.88
CA GLU A 349 1.35 2.93 2.17
C GLU A 349 0.98 3.10 3.65
N ASP A 350 0.55 4.31 4.00
CA ASP A 350 -0.12 4.56 5.28
C ASP A 350 -1.42 3.73 5.34
N PRO A 351 -1.71 2.96 6.41
CA PRO A 351 -2.93 2.16 6.53
C PRO A 351 -4.23 2.96 6.34
N ARG A 352 -4.19 4.29 6.55
CA ARG A 352 -5.33 5.19 6.32
C ARG A 352 -5.62 5.39 4.83
N PHE A 353 -4.63 5.29 3.95
CA PHE A 353 -4.85 5.26 2.50
C PHE A 353 -5.64 4.01 2.10
N LEU A 354 -5.18 2.84 2.57
CA LEU A 354 -5.84 1.55 2.31
C LEU A 354 -7.26 1.52 2.87
N TYR A 355 -7.48 2.10 4.06
CA TYR A 355 -8.83 2.31 4.59
C TYR A 355 -9.73 3.10 3.65
N TRP A 356 -9.23 4.20 3.07
CA TRP A 356 -10.02 4.96 2.11
C TRP A 356 -10.28 4.20 0.81
N CYS A 357 -9.32 3.39 0.34
CA CYS A 357 -9.54 2.48 -0.78
C CYS A 357 -10.65 1.45 -0.48
N ASP A 358 -10.69 0.91 0.73
CA ASP A 358 -11.74 -0.02 1.16
C ASP A 358 -13.11 0.64 1.21
N VAL A 359 -13.19 1.83 1.82
CA VAL A 359 -14.43 2.57 2.05
C VAL A 359 -15.00 3.16 0.77
N LEU A 360 -14.14 3.76 -0.05
CA LEU A 360 -14.55 4.40 -1.30
C LEU A 360 -14.65 3.42 -2.45
N GLY A 361 -14.04 2.23 -2.35
CA GLY A 361 -14.05 1.20 -3.38
C GLY A 361 -13.03 1.49 -4.48
N LEU A 362 -11.76 1.24 -4.20
CA LEU A 362 -10.66 1.29 -5.16
C LEU A 362 -9.78 0.06 -4.94
N ILE A 363 -9.49 -0.72 -5.97
CA ILE A 363 -8.60 -1.87 -5.86
C ILE A 363 -7.14 -1.43 -5.76
N VAL A 364 -6.33 -2.17 -5.01
CA VAL A 364 -4.90 -1.89 -4.80
C VAL A 364 -4.06 -3.09 -5.21
N TRP A 365 -2.99 -2.83 -5.95
CA TRP A 365 -1.81 -3.71 -5.97
C TRP A 365 -0.78 -3.11 -5.03
N GLU A 366 -0.37 -3.90 -4.03
CA GLU A 366 0.64 -3.47 -3.07
C GLU A 366 2.01 -4.00 -3.49
N GLU A 367 3.00 -3.11 -3.47
CA GLU A 367 4.34 -3.36 -3.99
C GLU A 367 5.41 -3.03 -2.95
N MET A 368 6.36 -3.95 -2.80
CA MET A 368 7.48 -3.78 -1.89
C MET A 368 8.46 -2.72 -2.43
N PRO A 369 8.94 -1.78 -1.59
CA PRO A 369 10.11 -0.95 -1.91
C PRO A 369 11.33 -1.82 -2.26
N SER A 370 11.93 -1.60 -3.42
CA SER A 370 13.11 -2.35 -3.84
C SER A 370 14.35 -1.93 -3.06
N ALA A 371 15.21 -2.92 -2.80
CA ALA A 371 16.64 -2.69 -2.70
C ALA A 371 17.24 -2.76 -4.11
N TYR A 372 18.39 -2.11 -4.36
CA TYR A 372 19.07 -2.17 -5.66
C TYR A 372 20.29 -3.10 -5.68
N GLY A 373 20.89 -3.34 -4.51
CA GLY A 373 22.01 -4.26 -4.35
C GLY A 373 21.55 -5.67 -3.96
N PHE A 374 21.89 -6.69 -4.75
CA PHE A 374 21.69 -8.08 -4.36
C PHE A 374 22.75 -8.55 -3.36
N SER A 375 22.33 -9.00 -2.18
CA SER A 375 23.21 -9.55 -1.13
C SER A 375 22.41 -10.33 -0.10
N ASN A 376 23.08 -11.10 0.77
CA ASN A 376 22.39 -11.78 1.88
C ASN A 376 21.66 -10.80 2.81
N SER A 377 22.25 -9.63 3.10
CA SER A 377 21.59 -8.62 3.95
C SER A 377 20.37 -8.00 3.25
N ALA A 378 20.43 -7.76 1.94
CA ALA A 378 19.26 -7.29 1.19
C ALA A 378 18.14 -8.35 1.20
N ILE A 379 18.48 -9.63 1.01
CA ILE A 379 17.55 -10.76 1.08
C ILE A 379 16.86 -10.80 2.46
N GLU A 380 17.63 -10.72 3.54
CA GLU A 380 17.10 -10.76 4.91
C GLU A 380 16.20 -9.57 5.21
N ARG A 381 16.67 -8.34 4.90
CA ARG A 381 15.94 -7.09 5.13
C ARG A 381 14.63 -7.05 4.38
N LEU A 382 14.67 -7.24 3.06
CA LEU A 382 13.48 -7.18 2.21
C LEU A 382 12.48 -8.29 2.59
N SER A 383 12.94 -9.52 2.82
CA SER A 383 12.04 -10.62 3.20
C SER A 383 11.36 -10.35 4.54
N LYS A 384 12.10 -9.88 5.54
CA LYS A 384 11.54 -9.55 6.87
C LYS A 384 10.47 -8.47 6.77
N GLU A 385 10.76 -7.40 6.05
CA GLU A 385 9.86 -6.26 5.88
C GLU A 385 8.63 -6.64 5.04
N TRP A 386 8.81 -7.42 3.98
CA TRP A 386 7.72 -7.94 3.16
C TRP A 386 6.75 -8.82 3.94
N MET A 387 7.25 -9.72 4.80
CA MET A 387 6.39 -10.51 5.68
C MET A 387 5.57 -9.63 6.64
N ALA A 388 6.16 -8.53 7.12
CA ALA A 388 5.49 -7.59 8.01
C ALA A 388 4.42 -6.77 7.28
N ALA A 389 4.69 -6.33 6.04
CA ALA A 389 3.72 -5.64 5.18
C ALA A 389 2.49 -6.53 4.90
N ILE A 390 2.70 -7.77 4.40
CA ILE A 390 1.60 -8.71 4.17
C ILE A 390 0.81 -8.95 5.46
N ARG A 391 1.48 -9.16 6.60
CA ARG A 391 0.78 -9.36 7.87
C ARG A 391 -0.09 -8.16 8.20
N ARG A 392 0.43 -6.94 8.09
CA ARG A 392 -0.31 -5.70 8.37
C ARG A 392 -1.55 -5.57 7.49
N ASP A 393 -1.39 -5.85 6.18
CA ASP A 393 -2.35 -5.36 5.18
C ASP A 393 -3.30 -6.42 4.61
N LYS A 394 -3.04 -7.72 4.81
CA LYS A 394 -3.82 -8.82 4.19
C LYS A 394 -5.32 -8.83 4.50
N SER A 395 -5.79 -8.05 5.48
CA SER A 395 -7.24 -7.94 5.79
C SER A 395 -7.96 -6.87 4.96
N HIS A 396 -7.22 -5.97 4.28
CA HIS A 396 -7.82 -4.96 3.41
C HIS A 396 -8.50 -5.62 2.20
N PRO A 397 -9.82 -5.45 2.01
CA PRO A 397 -10.50 -5.96 0.81
C PRO A 397 -10.00 -5.27 -0.47
N CYS A 398 -9.52 -4.04 -0.39
CA CYS A 398 -9.01 -3.31 -1.56
C CYS A 398 -7.79 -3.96 -2.19
N ILE A 399 -6.90 -4.56 -1.41
CA ILE A 399 -5.70 -5.21 -1.95
C ILE A 399 -6.13 -6.46 -2.68
N VAL A 400 -5.73 -6.61 -3.94
CA VAL A 400 -6.06 -7.79 -4.76
C VAL A 400 -4.86 -8.49 -5.36
N ALA A 401 -3.67 -7.91 -5.29
CA ALA A 401 -2.45 -8.56 -5.74
C ALA A 401 -1.24 -8.04 -4.96
N TRP A 402 -0.22 -8.90 -4.91
CA TRP A 402 1.03 -8.65 -4.22
C TRP A 402 2.21 -8.64 -5.19
N VAL A 403 3.07 -7.63 -5.08
CA VAL A 403 4.23 -7.43 -5.95
C VAL A 403 5.51 -7.27 -5.10
N PRO A 404 6.21 -8.37 -4.77
CA PRO A 404 7.46 -8.31 -3.99
C PRO A 404 8.65 -7.67 -4.72
N LEU A 405 8.70 -7.70 -6.06
CA LEU A 405 9.80 -7.12 -6.85
C LEU A 405 9.23 -6.45 -8.10
N ASN A 406 9.94 -5.45 -8.61
CA ASN A 406 9.60 -4.70 -9.81
C ASN A 406 10.84 -4.55 -10.69
N GLU A 407 10.68 -4.77 -12.00
CA GLU A 407 11.71 -4.48 -13.01
C GLU A 407 13.09 -5.12 -12.79
N SER A 408 13.15 -6.21 -12.04
CA SER A 408 14.38 -6.89 -11.61
C SER A 408 15.29 -6.02 -10.72
N TRP A 409 14.75 -4.98 -10.07
CA TRP A 409 15.50 -4.19 -9.10
C TRP A 409 15.86 -5.06 -7.89
N GLY A 410 17.14 -4.99 -7.48
CA GLY A 410 17.69 -5.86 -6.45
C GLY A 410 18.01 -7.29 -6.94
N VAL A 411 17.59 -7.67 -8.14
CA VAL A 411 17.86 -8.96 -8.80
C VAL A 411 18.21 -8.76 -10.28
N SER A 412 19.08 -7.80 -10.59
CA SER A 412 19.26 -7.30 -11.97
C SER A 412 19.88 -8.31 -12.96
N GLN A 413 20.33 -9.46 -12.49
CA GLN A 413 20.84 -10.57 -13.28
C GLN A 413 19.97 -11.83 -13.13
N ILE A 414 18.71 -11.69 -12.70
CA ILE A 414 17.75 -12.80 -12.48
C ILE A 414 17.70 -13.78 -13.67
N ALA A 415 17.89 -13.27 -14.89
CA ALA A 415 17.85 -14.03 -16.12
C ALA A 415 19.06 -14.96 -16.34
N ASP A 416 20.20 -14.69 -15.67
CA ASP A 416 21.49 -15.37 -15.84
C ASP A 416 22.04 -15.96 -14.53
N ARG A 417 21.50 -15.54 -13.38
CA ARG A 417 21.94 -15.93 -12.03
C ARG A 417 20.87 -16.74 -11.31
N PRO A 418 21.05 -18.07 -11.17
CA PRO A 418 20.05 -18.93 -10.52
C PRO A 418 19.74 -18.52 -9.08
N ASP A 419 20.70 -17.98 -8.33
CA ASP A 419 20.46 -17.53 -6.96
C ASP A 419 19.48 -16.35 -6.88
N GLN A 420 19.51 -15.44 -7.85
CA GLN A 420 18.53 -14.35 -7.95
C GLN A 420 17.16 -14.85 -8.38
N ALA A 421 17.09 -15.80 -9.34
CA ALA A 421 15.85 -16.45 -9.73
C ALA A 421 15.21 -17.21 -8.56
N HIS A 422 15.99 -18.01 -7.83
CA HIS A 422 15.51 -18.72 -6.64
C HIS A 422 14.99 -17.75 -5.57
N TYR A 423 15.60 -16.58 -5.41
CA TYR A 423 15.11 -15.59 -4.46
C TYR A 423 13.73 -15.04 -4.86
N ALA A 424 13.54 -14.65 -6.13
CA ALA A 424 12.24 -14.21 -6.63
C ALA A 424 11.17 -15.32 -6.51
N SER A 425 11.52 -16.56 -6.82
CA SER A 425 10.65 -17.74 -6.61
C SER A 425 10.30 -17.94 -5.13
N ALA A 426 11.28 -17.78 -4.24
CA ALA A 426 11.07 -17.90 -2.79
C ALA A 426 10.15 -16.81 -2.27
N LEU A 427 10.28 -15.56 -2.72
CA LEU A 427 9.37 -14.47 -2.37
C LEU A 427 7.95 -14.74 -2.86
N TYR A 428 7.78 -15.25 -4.09
CA TYR A 428 6.47 -15.66 -4.58
C TYR A 428 5.83 -16.73 -3.67
N HIS A 429 6.55 -17.82 -3.38
CA HIS A 429 5.99 -18.90 -2.55
C HIS A 429 5.79 -18.48 -1.09
N LEU A 430 6.65 -17.63 -0.54
CA LEU A 430 6.46 -17.02 0.77
C LEU A 430 5.18 -16.18 0.80
N THR A 431 4.96 -15.36 -0.23
CA THR A 431 3.73 -14.56 -0.39
C THR A 431 2.50 -15.46 -0.40
N LYS A 432 2.49 -16.52 -1.21
CA LYS A 432 1.36 -17.47 -1.27
C LYS A 432 1.17 -18.25 0.04
N ALA A 433 2.22 -18.47 0.83
CA ALA A 433 2.13 -19.13 2.13
C ALA A 433 1.53 -18.21 3.21
N LEU A 434 1.85 -16.92 3.18
CA LEU A 434 1.33 -15.92 4.11
C LEU A 434 -0.10 -15.47 3.76
N ASP A 435 -0.38 -15.36 2.47
CA ASP A 435 -1.70 -15.02 1.94
C ASP A 435 -2.01 -15.78 0.64
N PRO A 436 -2.69 -16.94 0.72
CA PRO A 436 -3.08 -17.69 -0.47
C PRO A 436 -4.32 -17.10 -1.16
N SER A 437 -4.96 -16.07 -0.60
CA SER A 437 -6.26 -15.57 -1.08
C SER A 437 -6.15 -14.60 -2.26
N ARG A 438 -4.92 -14.24 -2.67
CA ARG A 438 -4.64 -13.26 -3.72
C ARG A 438 -3.61 -13.76 -4.75
N PRO A 439 -3.69 -13.28 -6.00
CA PRO A 439 -2.60 -13.34 -6.97
C PRO A 439 -1.29 -12.71 -6.44
N ALA A 440 -0.16 -13.30 -6.83
CA ALA A 440 1.17 -12.73 -6.62
C ALA A 440 1.96 -12.67 -7.93
N ILE A 441 2.76 -11.61 -8.08
CA ILE A 441 3.61 -11.36 -9.25
C ILE A 441 5.06 -11.35 -8.75
N SER A 442 5.87 -12.35 -9.10
CA SER A 442 7.23 -12.48 -8.55
C SER A 442 8.14 -11.29 -8.84
N ASN A 443 8.02 -10.72 -10.03
CA ASN A 443 8.76 -9.57 -10.53
C ASN A 443 7.88 -8.86 -11.56
N ASP A 444 7.45 -7.63 -11.31
CA ASP A 444 6.53 -6.94 -12.23
C ASP A 444 7.24 -6.43 -13.49
N GLY A 445 6.57 -6.57 -14.63
CA GLY A 445 6.94 -5.93 -15.90
C GLY A 445 7.77 -6.77 -16.87
N TRP A 446 8.76 -7.52 -16.37
CA TRP A 446 9.58 -8.43 -17.17
C TRP A 446 10.36 -9.42 -16.30
N GLU A 447 11.01 -10.40 -16.94
CA GLU A 447 11.85 -11.40 -16.30
C GLU A 447 11.14 -12.15 -15.15
N LEU A 448 9.84 -12.42 -15.35
CA LEU A 448 8.97 -13.11 -14.42
C LEU A 448 9.41 -14.56 -14.23
N VAL A 449 9.40 -15.04 -12.98
CA VAL A 449 9.56 -16.45 -12.63
C VAL A 449 8.18 -17.09 -12.39
N GLU A 450 7.89 -17.63 -11.21
CA GLU A 450 6.51 -17.98 -10.81
C GLU A 450 5.66 -16.70 -10.60
N SER A 451 4.61 -16.53 -11.40
CA SER A 451 3.62 -15.45 -11.24
C SER A 451 2.23 -15.93 -11.60
N ASP A 452 1.20 -15.39 -10.95
CA ASP A 452 -0.20 -15.65 -11.26
C ASP A 452 -0.71 -14.81 -12.44
N ILE A 453 -0.04 -13.69 -12.73
CA ILE A 453 -0.35 -12.76 -13.83
C ILE A 453 0.92 -12.55 -14.65
N TRP A 454 0.80 -12.58 -15.97
CA TRP A 454 1.89 -12.17 -16.87
C TRP A 454 1.83 -10.66 -17.05
N SER A 455 2.58 -9.94 -16.24
CA SER A 455 2.66 -8.50 -16.33
C SER A 455 3.71 -8.04 -17.34
N VAL A 456 3.42 -6.94 -18.03
CA VAL A 456 4.28 -6.37 -19.08
C VAL A 456 4.34 -4.87 -18.91
N HIS A 457 5.55 -4.31 -18.95
CA HIS A 457 5.77 -2.88 -19.09
C HIS A 457 6.05 -2.55 -20.55
N ASP A 458 5.26 -1.68 -21.16
CA ASP A 458 5.40 -1.31 -22.56
C ASP A 458 5.11 0.17 -22.81
N TYR A 459 6.18 0.92 -23.04
CA TYR A 459 6.17 2.36 -23.26
C TYR A 459 6.15 2.72 -24.75
N ALA A 460 5.48 1.93 -25.59
CA ALA A 460 5.27 2.31 -26.99
C ALA A 460 4.61 3.70 -27.08
N PRO A 461 5.10 4.59 -27.98
CA PRO A 461 4.67 5.99 -28.01
C PRO A 461 3.27 6.19 -28.63
N ASP A 462 2.71 5.16 -29.25
CA ASP A 462 1.44 5.17 -29.96
C ASP A 462 0.71 3.83 -29.85
N GLY A 463 -0.58 3.86 -30.17
CA GLY A 463 -1.46 2.70 -30.14
C GLY A 463 -1.06 1.61 -31.15
N ALA A 464 -0.50 1.99 -32.30
CA ALA A 464 -0.04 1.04 -33.32
C ALA A 464 1.13 0.18 -32.82
N GLY A 465 2.07 0.78 -32.10
CA GLY A 465 3.19 0.10 -31.48
C GLY A 465 2.74 -0.90 -30.42
N LEU A 466 1.73 -0.58 -29.62
CA LEU A 466 1.15 -1.53 -28.67
C LEU A 466 0.37 -2.64 -29.40
N ALA A 467 -0.49 -2.29 -30.36
CA ALA A 467 -1.28 -3.26 -31.11
C ALA A 467 -0.42 -4.33 -31.78
N SER A 468 0.77 -3.97 -32.27
CA SER A 468 1.71 -4.90 -32.92
C SER A 468 2.25 -6.01 -32.00
N ARG A 469 1.99 -5.96 -30.68
CA ARG A 469 2.46 -6.96 -29.69
C ARG A 469 1.32 -7.65 -28.95
N PHE A 470 0.17 -7.02 -28.82
CA PHE A 470 -0.93 -7.51 -27.97
C PHE A 470 -2.22 -7.84 -28.72
N HIS A 471 -2.35 -7.47 -29.99
CA HIS A 471 -3.62 -7.64 -30.72
C HIS A 471 -3.81 -9.09 -31.18
N GLU A 472 -2.87 -9.64 -31.95
CA GLU A 472 -2.95 -11.02 -32.43
C GLU A 472 -2.34 -12.00 -31.42
N THR A 473 -2.94 -13.18 -31.28
CA THR A 473 -2.42 -14.26 -30.44
C THR A 473 -0.98 -14.63 -30.78
N ALA A 474 -0.60 -14.58 -32.06
CA ALA A 474 0.74 -14.92 -32.51
C ALA A 474 1.79 -13.90 -32.04
N ASP A 475 1.46 -12.61 -32.09
CA ASP A 475 2.33 -11.52 -31.66
C ASP A 475 2.54 -11.56 -30.14
N LEU A 476 1.45 -11.81 -29.40
CA LEU A 476 1.47 -11.96 -27.95
C LEU A 476 2.39 -13.11 -27.53
N LYS A 477 2.23 -14.27 -28.18
CA LYS A 477 3.08 -15.43 -27.93
C LYS A 477 4.55 -15.14 -28.26
N ALA A 478 4.81 -14.51 -29.40
CA ALA A 478 6.17 -14.13 -29.79
C ALA A 478 6.82 -13.15 -28.81
N MET A 479 6.05 -12.20 -28.25
CA MET A 479 6.51 -11.26 -27.23
C MET A 479 6.83 -11.96 -25.90
N LEU A 480 5.96 -12.89 -25.46
CA LEU A 480 6.14 -13.58 -24.17
C LEU A 480 7.25 -14.63 -24.19
N GLU A 481 7.41 -15.36 -25.30
CA GLU A 481 8.41 -16.42 -25.46
C GLU A 481 9.77 -15.90 -25.96
N GLY A 482 9.78 -14.69 -26.53
CA GLY A 482 10.94 -14.06 -27.14
C GLY A 482 11.51 -12.91 -26.33
N MET A 483 11.97 -11.89 -27.05
CA MET A 483 12.37 -10.61 -26.47
C MET A 483 11.19 -9.65 -26.58
N GLY A 484 10.69 -9.22 -25.43
CA GLY A 484 9.62 -8.24 -25.32
C GLY A 484 10.14 -6.79 -25.32
N PRO A 485 9.29 -5.86 -24.86
CA PRO A 485 9.67 -4.48 -24.61
C PRO A 485 10.93 -4.34 -23.75
N ALA A 486 11.61 -3.19 -23.86
CA ALA A 486 12.89 -2.93 -23.21
C ALA A 486 14.02 -3.95 -23.54
N ARG A 487 13.84 -4.80 -24.56
CA ARG A 487 14.75 -5.90 -24.94
C ARG A 487 14.93 -6.93 -23.82
N ARG A 488 13.90 -7.09 -22.98
CA ARG A 488 13.87 -8.06 -21.88
C ARG A 488 13.05 -9.27 -22.26
N ARG A 489 13.39 -10.43 -21.70
CA ARG A 489 12.49 -11.59 -21.72
C ARG A 489 11.35 -11.31 -20.75
N ILE A 490 10.10 -11.56 -21.14
CA ILE A 490 8.98 -11.39 -20.20
C ILE A 490 8.93 -12.56 -19.24
N VAL A 491 8.86 -13.80 -19.73
CA VAL A 491 8.83 -15.00 -18.87
C VAL A 491 10.17 -15.70 -18.94
N LEU A 492 10.76 -16.00 -17.77
CA LEU A 492 11.97 -16.81 -17.68
C LEU A 492 11.62 -18.31 -17.74
N ASP A 493 12.51 -19.07 -18.38
CA ASP A 493 12.49 -20.54 -18.48
C ASP A 493 11.32 -21.21 -19.21
N GLY A 494 10.71 -20.52 -20.19
CA GLY A 494 9.76 -21.15 -21.12
C GLY A 494 8.54 -21.79 -20.43
N ARG A 495 8.17 -21.25 -19.26
CA ARG A 495 7.01 -21.72 -18.50
C ARG A 495 5.74 -21.57 -19.32
N ASP A 496 4.86 -22.56 -19.22
CA ASP A 496 3.58 -22.56 -19.95
C ASP A 496 2.80 -21.29 -19.65
N LEU A 497 2.40 -20.59 -20.71
CA LEU A 497 1.56 -19.39 -20.63
C LEU A 497 0.23 -19.71 -19.95
N GLY A 498 -0.26 -20.96 -20.10
CA GLY A 498 -1.39 -21.51 -19.38
C GLY A 498 -2.66 -20.64 -19.47
N ASP A 499 -3.49 -20.70 -18.42
CA ASP A 499 -4.72 -19.91 -18.29
C ASP A 499 -4.50 -18.57 -17.57
N LYS A 500 -3.26 -18.11 -17.44
CA LYS A 500 -2.94 -16.90 -16.68
C LYS A 500 -3.31 -15.66 -17.50
N PRO A 501 -3.91 -14.62 -16.87
CA PRO A 501 -4.16 -13.36 -17.55
C PRO A 501 -2.85 -12.65 -17.86
N ILE A 502 -2.89 -11.89 -18.96
CA ILE A 502 -1.83 -10.95 -19.31
C ILE A 502 -2.31 -9.54 -18.97
N MET A 503 -1.45 -8.75 -18.35
CA MET A 503 -1.78 -7.39 -17.92
C MET A 503 -0.67 -6.43 -18.33
N LEU A 504 -1.06 -5.28 -18.89
CA LEU A 504 -0.14 -4.20 -19.21
C LEU A 504 0.06 -3.34 -17.95
N THR A 505 1.02 -3.66 -17.10
CA THR A 505 1.14 -3.08 -15.76
C THR A 505 1.90 -1.76 -15.72
N GLU A 506 2.58 -1.38 -16.80
CA GLU A 506 2.99 0.00 -17.06
C GLU A 506 2.91 0.29 -18.55
N PHE A 507 2.41 1.46 -18.88
CA PHE A 507 2.42 2.02 -20.23
C PHE A 507 2.19 3.53 -20.18
N GLY A 508 2.31 4.16 -21.33
CA GLY A 508 2.09 5.59 -21.46
C GLY A 508 3.37 6.35 -21.16
N GLY A 509 3.41 7.09 -20.05
CA GLY A 509 4.56 7.94 -19.75
C GLY A 509 4.66 9.18 -20.66
N LEU A 510 3.53 9.64 -21.19
CA LEU A 510 3.43 10.87 -21.99
C LEU A 510 3.66 12.08 -21.08
N SER A 511 4.69 12.87 -21.34
CA SER A 511 4.89 14.11 -20.61
C SER A 511 4.25 15.29 -21.31
N TYR A 512 3.59 16.09 -20.48
CA TYR A 512 3.06 17.40 -20.83
C TYR A 512 4.05 18.45 -20.29
N LEU A 513 4.49 19.38 -21.15
CA LEU A 513 5.60 20.30 -20.87
C LEU A 513 5.57 20.96 -19.46
N PRO A 514 6.69 20.94 -18.72
CA PRO A 514 6.94 21.86 -17.60
C PRO A 514 7.44 23.24 -18.09
N LYS A 515 7.49 24.22 -17.19
CA LYS A 515 7.95 25.61 -17.44
C LYS A 515 9.38 25.63 -18.01
N GLN A 516 9.70 26.68 -18.77
CA GLN A 516 11.00 26.86 -19.43
C GLN A 516 12.18 26.78 -18.42
N GLY A 517 13.05 25.77 -18.53
CA GLY A 517 14.32 25.68 -17.78
C GLY A 517 14.53 24.47 -16.86
N GLU A 518 13.59 23.53 -16.77
CA GLU A 518 13.71 22.35 -15.88
C GLU A 518 14.30 21.12 -16.59
N LYS A 519 15.12 20.32 -15.88
CA LYS A 519 15.61 19.01 -16.33
C LYS A 519 14.44 18.01 -16.27
N TRP A 520 14.23 17.22 -17.31
CA TRP A 520 12.98 16.50 -17.54
C TRP A 520 13.20 15.03 -17.94
N HIS A 521 12.32 14.13 -17.47
CA HIS A 521 12.24 12.73 -17.89
C HIS A 521 10.79 12.30 -18.21
N GLY A 522 10.59 11.70 -19.38
CA GLY A 522 9.36 11.05 -19.83
C GLY A 522 9.52 10.41 -21.21
N TYR A 523 8.55 9.60 -21.65
CA TYR A 523 8.72 8.68 -22.79
C TYR A 523 8.33 9.31 -24.14
N SER A 524 7.46 10.33 -24.15
CA SER A 524 7.21 11.22 -25.31
C SER A 524 6.62 12.57 -24.87
N THR A 525 6.86 13.66 -25.64
CA THR A 525 6.47 15.04 -25.29
C THR A 525 5.29 15.57 -26.09
N VAL A 526 4.44 16.37 -25.43
CA VAL A 526 3.27 17.02 -26.04
C VAL A 526 3.14 18.48 -25.60
N ASP A 527 2.97 19.38 -26.57
CA ASP A 527 2.99 20.85 -26.35
C ASP A 527 1.59 21.51 -26.37
N ASP A 528 0.53 20.73 -26.60
CA ASP A 528 -0.87 21.18 -26.73
C ASP A 528 -1.81 20.22 -25.99
N PRO A 529 -2.70 20.68 -25.08
CA PRO A 529 -3.73 19.84 -24.46
C PRO A 529 -4.50 18.97 -25.46
N LYS A 530 -4.73 19.47 -26.69
CA LYS A 530 -5.41 18.68 -27.74
C LYS A 530 -4.56 17.53 -28.26
N ASP A 531 -3.25 17.72 -28.42
CA ASP A 531 -2.34 16.64 -28.82
C ASP A 531 -2.17 15.64 -27.67
N PHE A 532 -2.18 16.11 -26.41
CA PHE A 532 -2.09 15.23 -25.24
C PHE A 532 -3.34 14.35 -25.14
N GLU A 533 -4.52 14.95 -25.29
CA GLU A 533 -5.78 14.22 -25.39
C GLU A 533 -5.77 13.23 -26.57
N ALA A 534 -5.33 13.65 -27.76
CA ALA A 534 -5.29 12.80 -28.94
C ALA A 534 -4.41 11.56 -28.75
N ARG A 535 -3.21 11.72 -28.17
CA ARG A 535 -2.29 10.61 -27.89
C ARG A 535 -2.79 9.68 -26.80
N LEU A 536 -3.37 10.22 -25.73
CA LEU A 536 -4.04 9.40 -24.72
C LEU A 536 -5.18 8.60 -25.36
N ARG A 537 -6.02 9.22 -26.18
CA ARG A 537 -7.09 8.52 -26.90
C ARG A 537 -6.56 7.42 -27.80
N ASP A 538 -5.50 7.67 -28.56
CA ASP A 538 -4.87 6.67 -29.44
C ASP A 538 -4.41 5.43 -28.66
N ILE A 539 -3.62 5.63 -27.61
CA ILE A 539 -3.09 4.56 -26.77
C ILE A 539 -4.20 3.77 -26.06
N PHE A 540 -5.13 4.46 -25.39
CA PHE A 540 -6.20 3.79 -24.65
C PHE A 540 -7.20 3.09 -25.59
N SER A 541 -7.45 3.63 -26.78
CA SER A 541 -8.29 2.96 -27.79
C SER A 541 -7.65 1.67 -28.28
N ALA A 542 -6.33 1.67 -28.51
CA ALA A 542 -5.60 0.46 -28.89
C ALA A 542 -5.69 -0.60 -27.80
N ILE A 543 -5.51 -0.23 -26.53
CA ILE A 543 -5.64 -1.15 -25.38
C ILE A 543 -7.06 -1.69 -25.25
N ALA A 544 -8.07 -0.82 -25.37
CA ALA A 544 -9.47 -1.23 -25.32
C ALA A 544 -9.82 -2.22 -26.45
N ALA A 545 -9.14 -2.16 -27.59
CA ALA A 545 -9.32 -3.09 -28.70
C ALA A 545 -8.61 -4.46 -28.52
N MET A 546 -7.71 -4.61 -27.54
CA MET A 546 -6.95 -5.85 -27.34
C MET A 546 -7.85 -6.96 -26.73
N PRO A 547 -7.99 -8.13 -27.38
CA PRO A 547 -8.88 -9.19 -26.91
C PRO A 547 -8.29 -10.06 -25.78
N HIS A 548 -6.97 -9.99 -25.55
CA HIS A 548 -6.24 -10.87 -24.64
C HIS A 548 -5.82 -10.22 -23.32
N VAL A 549 -5.84 -8.88 -23.23
CA VAL A 549 -5.38 -8.14 -22.07
C VAL A 549 -6.48 -8.10 -21.00
N ALA A 550 -6.14 -8.49 -19.77
CA ALA A 550 -7.07 -8.56 -18.63
C ALA A 550 -7.19 -7.23 -17.87
N GLY A 551 -6.34 -6.26 -18.19
CA GLY A 551 -6.34 -4.94 -17.58
C GLY A 551 -5.08 -4.16 -17.93
N TYR A 552 -5.02 -2.93 -17.45
CA TYR A 552 -3.88 -2.06 -17.63
C TYR A 552 -3.57 -1.28 -16.35
N CYS A 553 -2.36 -0.72 -16.26
CA CYS A 553 -1.99 0.29 -15.27
C CYS A 553 -1.22 1.44 -15.94
N TYR A 554 -1.80 2.63 -15.98
CA TYR A 554 -1.22 3.81 -16.63
C TYR A 554 -0.17 4.48 -15.73
N THR A 555 1.01 4.78 -16.28
CA THR A 555 2.05 5.57 -15.58
C THR A 555 1.88 7.04 -15.94
N GLN A 556 1.41 7.93 -15.05
CA GLN A 556 1.10 7.77 -13.60
C GLN A 556 0.02 8.76 -13.08
N VAL A 557 -0.36 8.69 -11.79
CA VAL A 557 -1.39 9.56 -11.18
C VAL A 557 -0.99 11.03 -11.21
N THR A 558 0.17 11.38 -10.63
CA THR A 558 0.67 12.74 -10.48
C THR A 558 2.05 12.88 -11.08
N ASP A 559 2.36 14.07 -11.59
CA ASP A 559 3.76 14.47 -11.82
C ASP A 559 4.52 14.34 -10.50
N THR A 560 5.66 13.67 -10.54
CA THR A 560 6.47 13.38 -9.36
C THR A 560 7.91 13.80 -9.64
N GLU A 561 8.32 14.91 -9.04
CA GLU A 561 9.63 15.54 -9.28
C GLU A 561 9.94 15.65 -10.78
N GLN A 562 11.05 15.09 -11.26
CA GLN A 562 11.43 15.15 -12.68
C GLN A 562 10.57 14.27 -13.62
N GLU A 563 9.74 13.36 -13.09
CA GLU A 563 8.81 12.53 -13.88
C GLU A 563 7.46 13.25 -14.05
N VAL A 564 7.35 14.09 -15.09
CA VAL A 564 6.15 14.91 -15.37
C VAL A 564 5.17 14.26 -16.38
N ASN A 565 5.03 12.95 -16.28
CA ASN A 565 4.15 12.10 -17.09
C ASN A 565 2.83 11.74 -16.39
N GLY A 566 2.48 12.44 -15.30
CA GLY A 566 1.23 12.24 -14.57
C GLY A 566 0.00 12.74 -15.34
N LEU A 567 -1.18 12.21 -15.02
CA LEU A 567 -2.47 12.76 -15.47
C LEU A 567 -2.87 14.00 -14.67
N LEU A 568 -2.34 14.12 -13.46
CA LEU A 568 -2.40 15.29 -12.61
C LEU A 568 -1.00 15.92 -12.52
N THR A 569 -0.94 17.23 -12.28
CA THR A 569 0.28 17.92 -11.84
C THR A 569 0.69 17.48 -10.43
N GLU A 570 1.89 17.86 -9.98
CA GLU A 570 2.39 17.56 -8.63
C GLU A 570 1.45 18.06 -7.51
N GLY A 571 0.71 19.14 -7.78
CA GLY A 571 -0.32 19.72 -6.92
C GLY A 571 -1.70 19.07 -7.07
N ARG A 572 -1.80 17.88 -7.67
CA ARG A 572 -3.03 17.12 -7.90
C ARG A 572 -4.10 17.87 -8.73
N THR A 573 -3.66 18.85 -9.53
CA THR A 573 -4.54 19.52 -10.51
C THR A 573 -4.55 18.75 -11.82
N PRO A 574 -5.71 18.43 -12.41
CA PRO A 574 -5.77 17.58 -13.60
C PRO A 574 -5.29 18.30 -14.86
N LYS A 575 -4.55 17.60 -15.73
CA LYS A 575 -4.02 18.15 -16.99
C LYS A 575 -5.07 18.24 -18.10
N LEU A 576 -6.11 17.42 -18.01
CA LEU A 576 -7.32 17.47 -18.84
C LEU A 576 -8.55 17.47 -17.92
N PRO A 577 -9.72 17.95 -18.36
CA PRO A 577 -10.95 17.82 -17.57
C PRO A 577 -11.19 16.37 -17.11
N PHE A 578 -11.68 16.18 -15.88
CA PHE A 578 -11.94 14.84 -15.34
C PHE A 578 -12.91 14.03 -16.19
N GLU A 579 -13.90 14.68 -16.81
CA GLU A 579 -14.81 14.04 -17.76
C GLU A 579 -14.06 13.47 -18.97
N THR A 580 -13.10 14.22 -19.52
CA THR A 580 -12.26 13.79 -20.65
C THR A 580 -11.38 12.61 -20.26
N LEU A 581 -10.73 12.68 -19.10
CA LEU A 581 -9.90 11.58 -18.58
C LEU A 581 -10.74 10.32 -18.35
N ARG A 582 -11.91 10.46 -17.73
CA ARG A 582 -12.84 9.36 -17.49
C ARG A 582 -13.34 8.73 -18.79
N ASP A 583 -13.66 9.54 -19.80
CA ASP A 583 -14.07 9.04 -21.11
C ASP A 583 -12.96 8.21 -21.79
N ILE A 584 -11.71 8.61 -21.59
CA ILE A 584 -10.54 7.90 -22.14
C ILE A 584 -10.28 6.58 -21.40
N THR A 585 -10.29 6.61 -20.07
CA THR A 585 -9.90 5.46 -19.24
C THR A 585 -11.01 4.41 -19.17
N THR A 586 -12.29 4.80 -19.29
CA THR A 586 -13.44 3.89 -19.14
C THR A 586 -13.92 3.29 -20.46
N MET A 587 -13.13 3.36 -21.53
CA MET A 587 -13.45 2.68 -22.79
C MET A 587 -13.74 1.18 -22.55
N PRO A 588 -14.82 0.62 -23.13
CA PRO A 588 -15.15 -0.80 -22.98
C PRO A 588 -14.06 -1.69 -23.59
N ALA A 589 -13.57 -2.68 -22.83
CA ALA A 589 -12.54 -3.57 -23.31
C ALA A 589 -13.11 -4.69 -24.20
N ALA A 590 -12.47 -4.95 -25.34
CA ALA A 590 -12.80 -6.05 -26.24
C ALA A 590 -12.60 -7.42 -25.56
N SER A 591 -11.68 -7.51 -24.60
CA SER A 591 -11.45 -8.72 -23.81
C SER A 591 -12.62 -9.07 -22.87
N LEU A 592 -13.53 -8.13 -22.59
CA LEU A 592 -14.76 -8.32 -21.82
C LEU A 592 -15.98 -7.66 -22.50
N PRO A 593 -16.59 -8.30 -23.52
CA PRO A 593 -17.69 -7.71 -24.29
C PRO A 593 -18.91 -7.25 -23.47
N HIS A 594 -19.13 -7.86 -22.29
CA HIS A 594 -20.21 -7.46 -21.38
C HIS A 594 -20.08 -6.01 -20.88
N GLU A 595 -18.88 -5.44 -20.86
CA GLU A 595 -18.66 -4.04 -20.47
C GLU A 595 -19.37 -3.05 -21.41
N GLN A 596 -19.58 -3.41 -22.67
CA GLN A 596 -20.37 -2.60 -23.60
C GLN A 596 -21.83 -2.48 -23.13
N ILE A 597 -22.40 -3.59 -22.62
CA ILE A 597 -23.76 -3.64 -22.09
C ILE A 597 -23.85 -2.82 -20.81
N ASP A 598 -22.88 -2.97 -19.90
CA ASP A 598 -22.88 -2.23 -18.64
C ASP A 598 -22.63 -0.74 -18.83
N ASN A 599 -21.82 -0.35 -19.82
CA ASN A 599 -21.68 1.05 -20.21
C ASN A 599 -23.00 1.61 -20.78
N ALA A 600 -23.67 0.89 -21.68
CA ALA A 600 -24.96 1.30 -22.22
C ALA A 600 -26.02 1.49 -21.12
N ARG A 601 -26.07 0.56 -20.14
CA ARG A 601 -26.95 0.65 -18.97
C ARG A 601 -26.62 1.85 -18.08
N ARG A 602 -25.34 2.14 -17.83
CA ARG A 602 -24.91 3.31 -17.06
C ARG A 602 -25.35 4.60 -17.72
N LYS A 603 -25.11 4.75 -19.03
CA LYS A 603 -25.55 5.92 -19.81
C LYS A 603 -27.07 6.09 -19.78
N ALA A 604 -27.82 5.00 -19.91
CA ALA A 604 -29.28 5.03 -19.85
C ALA A 604 -29.81 5.46 -18.47
N ARG A 605 -29.16 5.05 -17.37
CA ARG A 605 -29.52 5.46 -16.00
C ARG A 605 -29.22 6.93 -15.74
N ALA A 606 -28.03 7.40 -16.10
CA ALA A 606 -27.66 8.82 -15.95
C ALA A 606 -28.65 9.73 -16.69
N ALA A 607 -28.99 9.38 -17.95
CA ALA A 607 -29.98 10.12 -18.73
C ALA A 607 -31.40 10.09 -18.12
N ALA A 608 -31.74 9.08 -17.31
CA ALA A 608 -33.02 8.99 -16.63
C ALA A 608 -33.05 9.75 -15.29
N GLU A 609 -31.89 9.91 -14.62
CA GLU A 609 -31.73 10.72 -13.41
C GLU A 609 -31.68 12.23 -13.71
N ASP A 610 -31.17 12.60 -14.89
CA ASP A 610 -31.16 13.99 -15.40
C ASP A 610 -32.50 14.43 -16.03
N ALA A 611 -33.45 13.51 -16.21
CA ALA A 611 -34.80 13.86 -16.64
C ALA A 611 -35.57 14.46 -15.44
N GLU A 612 -35.92 15.74 -15.52
CA GLU A 612 -36.82 16.36 -14.53
C GLU A 612 -38.07 15.49 -14.33
N PRO A 613 -38.57 15.35 -13.08
CA PRO A 613 -39.82 14.66 -12.86
C PRO A 613 -40.91 15.34 -13.69
N ILE A 614 -41.49 14.57 -14.61
CA ILE A 614 -42.69 15.01 -15.32
C ILE A 614 -43.80 15.05 -14.26
N ASP A 615 -44.19 16.26 -13.89
CA ASP A 615 -45.30 16.60 -12.99
C ASP A 615 -46.63 15.94 -13.44
#